data_AF-A0A379W1P3-F1
#
_entry.id   AF-A0A379W1P3-F1
#
_cell.length_a   1.000
_cell.length_b   1.000
_cell.length_c   1.000
_cell.angle_alpha   90.00
_cell.angle_beta   90.00
_cell.angle_gamma   90.00
#
_symmetry.space_group_name_H-M   'P 1'
#
loop_
_entity.id
_entity.type
_entity.pdbx_description
1 polymer ?
#
loop_
_entity_poly.entity_id
_entity_poly.type
_entity_poly.pdbx_seq_one_letter_code
_entity_poly.pdbx_strand_id
1 'polypeptide(L)' 'MLKSTLAAVAAVFALSALSPVALAAKGDPHVLLTTSAGNIELELEQPESADFCEKLVDYVNSGFYNNTTFHRVIPAL' A
#
# COMPACT_ATOMS: atom_id res chain seq x y z
N MET A 1 25.68 26.87 -37.97
CA MET A 1 24.76 27.36 -36.91
C MET A 1 23.54 26.44 -36.74
N LEU A 2 23.00 25.87 -37.82
CA LEU A 2 21.81 24.97 -37.76
C LEU A 2 22.03 23.60 -37.05
N LYS A 3 23.27 23.09 -37.06
CA LYS A 3 23.64 21.81 -36.43
C LYS A 3 23.70 21.87 -34.90
N SER A 4 24.08 23.00 -34.31
CA SER A 4 24.09 23.15 -32.84
C SER A 4 22.70 23.45 -32.29
N THR A 5 21.83 24.10 -33.08
CA THR A 5 20.42 24.33 -32.70
C THR A 5 19.61 23.04 -32.76
N LEU A 6 19.86 22.15 -33.72
CA LEU A 6 19.24 20.82 -33.77
C LEU A 6 19.63 19.95 -32.57
N ALA A 7 20.91 19.98 -32.19
CA ALA A 7 21.41 19.24 -31.03
C ALA A 7 20.80 19.73 -29.71
N ALA A 8 20.58 21.04 -29.56
CA ALA A 8 19.94 21.63 -28.39
C ALA A 8 18.46 21.21 -28.25
N VAL A 9 17.71 21.16 -29.36
CA VAL A 9 16.30 20.73 -29.35
C VAL A 9 16.17 19.24 -29.02
N ALA A 10 17.07 18.40 -29.53
CA ALA A 10 17.11 16.98 -29.17
C ALA A 10 17.45 16.75 -27.69
N ALA A 11 18.35 17.55 -27.12
CA ALA A 11 18.70 17.48 -25.70
C ALA A 11 17.54 17.90 -24.78
N VAL A 12 16.77 18.91 -25.16
CA VAL A 12 15.57 19.35 -24.41
C VAL A 12 14.45 18.30 -24.47
N PHE A 13 14.25 17.66 -25.64
CA PHE A 13 13.25 16.59 -25.79
C PHE A 13 13.63 15.30 -25.02
N ALA A 14 14.93 15.01 -24.91
CA ALA A 14 15.43 13.90 -24.09
C ALA A 14 15.23 14.14 -22.58
N LEU A 15 15.30 15.40 -22.12
CA LEU A 15 15.14 15.74 -20.71
C LEU A 15 13.67 15.72 -20.26
N SER A 16 12.71 15.95 -21.17
CA SER A 16 11.26 15.86 -20.87
C SER A 16 10.75 14.44 -20.66
N ALA A 17 11.56 13.41 -20.94
CA ALA A 17 11.19 12.00 -20.74
C ALA A 17 11.46 11.49 -19.32
N LEU A 18 12.20 12.25 -18.48
CA LEU A 18 12.35 11.94 -17.06
C LEU A 18 11.17 12.54 -16.29
N SER A 19 9.99 11.95 -16.46
CA SER A 19 8.93 12.12 -15.45
C SER A 19 9.43 11.51 -14.15
N PRO A 20 9.47 12.25 -13.03
CA PRO A 20 9.66 11.64 -11.73
C PRO A 20 8.43 10.76 -11.49
N VAL A 21 8.59 9.45 -11.72
CA VAL A 21 7.67 8.47 -11.16
C VAL A 21 7.84 8.62 -9.66
N ALA A 22 6.94 9.36 -9.05
CA ALA A 22 6.88 9.49 -7.61
C ALA A 22 6.73 8.07 -7.07
N LEU A 23 7.80 7.54 -6.47
CA LEU A 23 7.72 6.42 -5.55
C LEU A 23 6.92 6.95 -4.36
N ALA A 24 5.60 6.91 -4.48
CA ALA A 24 4.76 6.96 -3.31
C ALA A 24 5.12 5.71 -2.51
N ALA A 25 5.86 5.89 -1.42
CA ALA A 25 5.93 4.88 -0.38
C ALA A 25 4.49 4.62 0.03
N LYS A 26 3.90 3.54 -0.49
CA LYS A 26 2.57 3.09 -0.14
C LYS A 26 2.69 2.69 1.33
N GLY A 27 2.26 3.58 2.23
CA GLY A 27 2.28 3.32 3.66
C GLY A 27 1.61 1.98 3.96
N ASP A 28 2.05 1.35 5.04
CA ASP A 28 1.54 0.03 5.40
C ASP A 28 0.02 0.09 5.61
N PRO A 29 -0.75 -0.91 5.14
CA PRO A 29 -2.20 -0.88 5.25
C PRO A 29 -2.62 -0.91 6.72
N HIS A 30 -3.61 -0.08 7.06
CA HIS A 30 -4.25 -0.12 8.37
C HIS A 30 -5.66 -0.72 8.27
N VAL A 31 -6.01 -1.58 9.22
CA VAL A 31 -7.34 -2.19 9.36
C VAL A 31 -7.92 -1.86 10.73
N LEU A 32 -9.11 -1.26 10.74
CA LEU A 32 -9.86 -0.99 11.97
C LEU A 32 -10.90 -2.08 12.22
N LEU A 33 -10.72 -2.84 13.29
CA LEU A 33 -11.70 -3.81 13.78
C LEU A 33 -12.60 -3.15 14.83
N THR A 34 -13.88 -2.98 14.49
CA THR A 34 -14.90 -2.56 15.47
C THR A 34 -15.46 -3.79 16.16
N THR A 35 -15.16 -3.98 17.45
CA THR A 35 -15.57 -5.15 18.23
C THR A 35 -16.52 -4.76 19.36
N SER A 36 -17.17 -5.75 19.98
CA SER A 36 -18.00 -5.52 21.17
C SER A 36 -17.21 -5.05 22.40
N ALA A 37 -15.89 -5.26 22.42
CA ALA A 37 -15.00 -4.81 23.50
C ALA A 37 -14.32 -3.47 23.18
N GLY A 38 -14.61 -2.87 22.03
CA GLY A 38 -13.99 -1.63 21.56
C GLY A 38 -13.28 -1.78 20.23
N ASN A 39 -12.57 -0.73 19.83
CA ASN A 39 -11.87 -0.65 18.56
C ASN A 39 -10.43 -1.17 18.70
N ILE A 40 -10.00 -1.95 17.71
CA ILE A 40 -8.62 -2.44 17.59
C ILE A 40 -8.11 -1.99 16.22
N GLU A 41 -7.01 -1.26 16.20
CA GLU A 41 -6.33 -0.86 14.97
C GLU A 41 -5.15 -1.80 14.72
N LEU A 42 -5.09 -2.35 13.50
CA LEU A 42 -4.03 -3.24 13.06
C LEU A 42 -3.23 -2.54 11.96
N GLU A 43 -1.93 -2.39 12.17
CA GLU A 43 -0.98 -2.01 11.13
C GLU A 43 -0.41 -3.29 10.51
N LEU A 44 -0.53 -3.41 9.18
CA LEU A 44 -0.08 -4.58 8.46
C LEU A 44 1.32 -4.33 7.91
N GLU A 45 2.34 -4.78 8.64
CA GLU A 45 3.70 -4.82 8.09
C GLU A 45 3.70 -5.64 6.80
N GLN A 46 4.21 -5.07 5.71
CA GLN A 46 4.39 -5.78 4.44
C GLN A 46 5.83 -6.31 4.36
N PRO A 47 6.12 -7.54 4.84
CA PRO A 47 7.36 -8.20 4.47
C PRO A 47 7.34 -8.54 2.98
N GLU A 48 8.48 -9.02 2.47
CA GLU A 48 8.70 -9.39 1.07
C GLU A 48 7.64 -10.37 0.49
N SER A 49 6.89 -11.08 1.34
CA SER A 49 5.70 -11.86 0.98
C SER A 49 4.39 -11.05 1.14
N ALA A 50 4.13 -10.14 0.19
CA ALA A 50 2.94 -9.27 0.17
C ALA A 50 1.58 -10.01 0.09
N ASP A 51 1.60 -11.29 -0.30
CA ASP A 51 0.40 -12.08 -0.60
C ASP A 51 -0.57 -12.28 0.57
N PHE A 52 -0.10 -12.24 1.82
CA PHE A 52 -0.97 -12.42 2.98
C PHE A 52 -1.75 -11.15 3.32
N CYS A 53 -1.05 -10.01 3.37
CA CYS A 53 -1.65 -8.72 3.70
C CYS A 53 -2.72 -8.35 2.66
N GLU A 54 -2.46 -8.62 1.38
CA GLU A 54 -3.44 -8.40 0.29
C GLU A 54 -4.71 -9.24 0.50
N LYS A 55 -4.58 -10.55 0.75
CA LYS A 55 -5.73 -11.43 1.02
C LYS A 55 -6.51 -11.02 2.27
N LEU A 56 -5.82 -10.58 3.32
CA LEU A 56 -6.48 -10.09 4.52
C LEU A 56 -7.34 -8.86 4.22
N VAL A 57 -6.79 -7.90 3.46
CA VAL A 57 -7.51 -6.70 3.02
C VAL A 57 -8.72 -7.06 2.15
N ASP A 58 -8.60 -8.04 1.25
CA ASP A 58 -9.73 -8.51 0.43
C ASP A 58 -10.86 -9.12 1.29
N TYR A 59 -10.52 -9.91 2.31
CA TYR A 59 -11.52 -10.44 3.24
C TYR A 59 -12.17 -9.34 4.09
N VAL A 60 -11.42 -8.33 4.51
CA VAL A 60 -11.96 -7.15 5.21
C VAL A 60 -12.93 -6.39 4.29
N ASN A 61 -12.52 -6.09 3.07
CA ASN A 61 -13.33 -5.32 2.10
C ASN A 61 -14.59 -6.06 1.65
N SER A 62 -14.55 -7.40 1.59
CA SER A 62 -15.74 -8.22 1.32
C SER A 62 -16.68 -8.37 2.53
N GLY A 63 -16.30 -7.85 3.69
CA GLY A 63 -17.09 -7.95 4.93
C GLY A 63 -17.09 -9.36 5.54
N PHE A 64 -16.14 -10.22 5.17
CA PHE A 64 -16.08 -11.62 5.62
C PHE A 64 -16.04 -11.76 7.15
N TYR A 65 -15.38 -10.83 7.84
CA TYR A 65 -15.25 -10.84 9.30
C TYR A 65 -16.44 -10.20 10.04
N ASN A 66 -17.44 -9.68 9.33
CA ASN A 66 -18.61 -9.06 9.97
C ASN A 66 -19.40 -10.10 10.77
N ASN A 67 -19.83 -9.72 11.97
CA ASN A 67 -20.58 -10.59 12.90
C ASN A 67 -19.84 -11.90 13.27
N THR A 68 -18.51 -11.92 13.16
CA THR A 68 -17.68 -13.02 13.66
C THR A 68 -17.28 -12.79 15.13
N THR A 69 -16.75 -13.83 15.78
CA THR A 69 -16.35 -13.79 17.19
C THR A 69 -14.93 -14.32 17.36
N PHE A 70 -14.19 -13.80 18.34
CA PHE A 70 -12.97 -14.45 18.80
C PHE A 70 -13.32 -15.76 19.52
N HIS A 71 -13.24 -16.87 18.78
CA HIS A 71 -13.64 -18.20 19.28
C HIS A 71 -12.69 -18.76 20.35
N ARG A 72 -11.51 -18.16 20.52
CA ARG A 72 -10.50 -18.62 21.48
C ARG A 72 -9.74 -17.44 22.09
N VAL A 73 -9.67 -17.45 23.42
CA VAL A 73 -8.84 -16.55 24.23
C VAL A 73 -8.00 -17.42 25.16
N ILE A 74 -6.68 -17.20 25.18
CA ILE A 74 -5.78 -17.81 26.15
C ILE A 74 -5.38 -16.70 27.12
N PRO A 75 -5.71 -16.79 28.42
CA PRO A 75 -5.20 -15.86 29.41
C PRO A 75 -3.67 -15.87 29.41
N ALA A 76 -3.05 -14.72 29.58
CA ALA A 76 -1.61 -14.68 29.86
C ALA A 76 -1.34 -15.45 31.17
N LEU A 77 -0.29 -16.29 31.17
CA LEU A 77 0.19 -17.01 32.34
C LEU A 77 0.67 -16.05 33.43
#